data_AF-A0AA88YH24-F1
#
_entry.id   AF-A0AA88YH24-F1
#
_cell.length_a   1.000
_cell.length_b   1.000
_cell.length_c   1.000
_cell.angle_alpha   90.00
_cell.angle_beta   90.00
_cell.angle_gamma   90.00
#
_symmetry.space_group_name_H-M   'P 1'
#
loop_
_entity.id
_entity.type
_entity.pdbx_description
1 polymer ?
#
loop_
_entity_poly.entity_id
_entity_poly.type
_entity_poly.pdbx_seq_one_letter_code
_entity_poly.pdbx_strand_id
1 'polypeptide(L)'
;MPRQGFVIYAGPVFGDNLWFNGFQSRDNYTSGALSFIRNMKHWMAPMTLMNNIGFGFDDSLGEQIVKPWPFYYTNNDCFMRENWQMVACKLIYGKLNVRVEAMGPGEKHPQLEMRRDDIPNEKETLTGVHTGQFTTILGGTHSYSLHWNGKIPKRFIIFGEAVQKSHAVRLAICLPKNADFDLWSYSPRWRPNKGRWTQVNDLASVDADPTGAKYMYDKNSGLLFVKFIGKGDRNPNMRSLCAGHCPVFRVTVKSGDRNNGNCVGAMYPKYQRFPATSDVRYLKNILLFTFLLDIFNYCNCCTSVAFSRSNK
;
A
#
# COMPACT_ATOMS: atom_id res chain seq x y z
N MET A 1 14.05 -23.79 0.00
CA MET A 1 14.42 -22.82 -1.04
C MET A 1 15.44 -21.87 -0.46
N PRO A 2 16.65 -21.76 -1.03
CA PRO A 2 17.60 -20.73 -0.63
C PRO A 2 16.94 -19.36 -0.84
N ARG A 3 17.10 -18.42 0.10
CA ARG A 3 16.87 -17.01 -0.19
C ARG A 3 18.07 -16.56 -1.02
N GLN A 4 18.01 -16.76 -2.33
CA GLN A 4 18.96 -16.18 -3.26
C GLN A 4 18.62 -14.70 -3.35
N GLY A 5 19.62 -13.84 -3.18
CA GLY A 5 19.46 -12.41 -3.44
C GLY A 5 19.27 -12.15 -4.94
N PHE A 6 20.01 -11.20 -5.49
CA PHE A 6 19.88 -10.88 -6.91
C PHE A 6 20.43 -12.04 -7.76
N VAL A 7 19.63 -12.54 -8.69
CA VAL A 7 19.99 -13.65 -9.57
C VAL A 7 20.42 -13.10 -10.93
N ILE A 8 21.65 -13.41 -11.34
CA ILE A 8 22.26 -12.95 -12.58
C ILE A 8 22.40 -14.11 -13.59
N TYR A 9 22.30 -13.78 -14.87
CA TYR A 9 22.56 -14.72 -15.96
C TYR A 9 24.05 -15.13 -16.00
N ALA A 10 24.35 -16.26 -16.66
CA ALA A 10 25.73 -16.68 -16.85
C ALA A 10 26.47 -15.64 -17.70
N GLY A 11 27.58 -15.10 -17.20
CA GLY A 11 28.36 -14.08 -17.91
C GLY A 11 29.28 -13.29 -16.98
N PRO A 12 30.23 -12.51 -17.52
CA PRO A 12 31.08 -11.64 -16.73
C PRO A 12 30.25 -10.61 -15.95
N VAL A 13 30.57 -10.45 -14.67
CA VAL A 13 30.00 -9.42 -13.80
C VAL A 13 31.08 -8.40 -13.52
N PHE A 14 30.83 -7.17 -13.92
CA PHE A 14 31.64 -6.04 -13.50
C PHE A 14 30.94 -5.37 -12.32
N GLY A 15 31.61 -5.37 -11.18
CA GLY A 15 31.13 -4.75 -9.95
C GLY A 15 32.07 -3.63 -9.53
N ASP A 16 31.53 -2.43 -9.35
CA ASP A 16 32.25 -1.31 -8.75
C ASP A 16 31.51 -0.78 -7.53
N ASN A 17 32.27 -0.52 -6.45
CA ASN A 17 31.75 -0.05 -5.17
C ASN A 17 30.58 -0.91 -4.63
N LEU A 18 30.82 -2.23 -4.49
CA LEU A 18 29.85 -3.20 -3.95
C LEU A 18 30.13 -3.47 -2.47
N TRP A 19 29.08 -3.49 -1.64
CA TRP A 19 29.19 -3.79 -0.22
C TRP A 19 28.28 -4.94 0.21
N PHE A 20 28.81 -5.88 1.00
CA PHE A 20 28.06 -7.01 1.53
C PHE A 20 28.18 -7.05 3.06
N ASN A 21 27.06 -7.11 3.80
CA ASN A 21 27.08 -7.22 5.26
C ASN A 21 25.92 -8.07 5.82
N GLY A 22 26.13 -8.71 6.98
CA GLY A 22 25.06 -9.40 7.72
C GLY A 22 24.61 -10.76 7.15
N PHE A 23 25.35 -11.34 6.20
CA PHE A 23 25.06 -12.69 5.69
C PHE A 23 25.59 -13.76 6.64
N GLN A 24 24.72 -14.36 7.44
CA GLN A 24 25.06 -15.51 8.28
C GLN A 24 24.60 -16.83 7.64
N SER A 25 25.57 -17.65 7.23
CA SER A 25 25.32 -19.06 6.92
C SER A 25 25.02 -19.83 8.20
N ARG A 26 24.07 -20.76 8.15
CA ARG A 26 23.82 -21.74 9.23
C ARG A 26 23.96 -23.14 8.66
N ASP A 27 24.11 -24.14 9.53
CA ASP A 27 24.34 -25.55 9.16
C ASP A 27 23.32 -26.08 8.14
N ASN A 28 22.11 -25.53 8.14
CA ASN A 28 20.99 -25.97 7.30
C ASN A 28 20.76 -25.09 6.06
N TYR A 29 21.55 -24.02 5.85
CA TYR A 29 21.46 -23.16 4.66
C TYR A 29 22.67 -22.22 4.47
N THR A 30 23.16 -22.15 3.24
CA THR A 30 24.11 -21.14 2.77
C THR A 30 23.37 -19.85 2.36
N SER A 31 23.76 -18.71 2.90
CA SER A 31 23.26 -17.39 2.48
C SER A 31 24.15 -16.80 1.39
N GLY A 32 23.56 -16.21 0.34
CA GLY A 32 24.31 -15.55 -0.73
C GLY A 32 23.56 -14.32 -1.26
N ALA A 33 24.25 -13.19 -1.31
CA ALA A 33 23.72 -11.91 -1.79
C ALA A 33 23.52 -11.89 -3.32
N LEU A 34 24.46 -12.53 -4.02
CA LEU A 34 24.48 -12.68 -5.47
C LEU A 34 24.54 -14.16 -5.81
N SER A 35 23.80 -14.58 -6.83
CA SER A 35 23.88 -15.94 -7.35
C SER A 35 23.71 -15.96 -8.86
N PHE A 36 24.41 -16.87 -9.52
CA PHE A 36 24.17 -17.19 -10.92
C PHE A 36 23.04 -18.22 -11.05
N ILE A 37 22.28 -18.18 -12.14
CA ILE A 37 21.35 -19.26 -12.50
C ILE A 37 22.18 -20.50 -12.87
N ARG A 38 22.25 -21.46 -11.96
CA ARG A 38 22.92 -22.74 -12.21
C ARG A 38 22.07 -23.53 -13.22
N ASN A 39 22.69 -23.99 -14.31
CA ASN A 39 22.11 -24.78 -15.42
C ASN A 39 21.45 -24.03 -16.59
N MET A 40 21.57 -22.70 -16.70
CA MET A 40 21.04 -21.94 -17.84
C MET A 40 22.08 -21.81 -18.96
N LYS A 41 21.99 -22.69 -19.98
CA LYS A 41 22.99 -22.76 -21.08
C LYS A 41 22.77 -21.79 -22.23
N HIS A 42 21.58 -21.19 -22.36
CA HIS A 42 21.17 -20.45 -23.57
C HIS A 42 21.05 -18.94 -23.37
N TRP A 43 21.16 -18.45 -22.13
CA TRP A 43 20.98 -17.04 -21.79
C TRP A 43 22.26 -16.55 -21.11
N MET A 44 23.19 -16.08 -21.94
CA MET A 44 24.43 -15.45 -21.49
C MET A 44 24.33 -13.95 -21.68
N ALA A 45 24.66 -13.19 -20.63
CA ALA A 45 24.84 -11.75 -20.77
C ALA A 45 26.32 -11.50 -21.14
N PRO A 46 26.63 -10.79 -22.24
CA PRO A 46 28.02 -10.45 -22.56
C PRO A 46 28.66 -9.55 -21.49
N MET A 47 27.84 -8.82 -20.73
CA MET A 47 28.25 -8.02 -19.58
C MET A 47 27.07 -7.81 -18.64
N THR A 48 27.29 -7.98 -17.33
CA THR A 48 26.39 -7.49 -16.27
C THR A 48 27.11 -6.42 -15.48
N LEU A 49 26.58 -5.20 -15.47
CA LEU A 49 27.18 -4.05 -14.78
C LEU A 49 26.42 -3.76 -13.48
N MET A 50 27.14 -3.68 -12.37
CA MET A 50 26.60 -3.34 -11.05
C MET A 50 27.47 -2.26 -10.41
N ASN A 51 26.91 -1.06 -10.22
CA ASN A 51 27.63 0.07 -9.65
C ASN A 51 26.88 0.62 -8.43
N ASN A 52 27.60 0.91 -7.34
CA ASN A 52 27.07 1.53 -6.11
C ASN A 52 25.94 0.74 -5.44
N ILE A 53 26.03 -0.59 -5.41
CA ILE A 53 25.00 -1.45 -4.81
C ILE A 53 25.47 -1.99 -3.45
N GLY A 54 24.72 -1.70 -2.40
CA GLY A 54 24.89 -2.26 -1.06
C GLY A 54 23.89 -3.38 -0.77
N PHE A 55 24.40 -4.56 -0.43
CA PHE A 55 23.63 -5.68 0.09
C PHE A 55 24.03 -5.91 1.54
N GLY A 56 23.41 -5.21 2.48
CA GLY A 56 23.67 -5.40 3.89
C GLY A 56 22.40 -5.38 4.70
N PHE A 57 22.29 -6.28 5.68
CA PHE A 57 21.26 -6.22 6.71
C PHE A 57 21.92 -6.39 8.07
N ASP A 58 22.00 -5.32 8.85
CA ASP A 58 22.25 -5.39 10.28
C ASP A 58 21.11 -4.68 11.00
N ASP A 59 19.90 -5.17 10.74
CA ASP A 59 18.69 -4.58 11.28
C ASP A 59 18.55 -5.12 12.70
N SER A 60 19.02 -4.33 13.67
CA SER A 60 18.44 -4.38 15.00
C SER A 60 16.95 -4.00 14.89
N LEU A 61 16.11 -4.99 14.58
CA LEU A 61 14.64 -4.96 14.56
C LEU A 61 13.97 -4.35 13.31
N GLY A 62 13.85 -5.15 12.24
CA GLY A 62 12.61 -5.18 11.43
C GLY A 62 12.28 -3.96 10.55
N GLU A 63 13.27 -3.24 10.06
CA GLU A 63 13.08 -2.12 9.13
C GLU A 63 12.82 -2.62 7.69
N GLN A 64 12.00 -1.91 6.93
CA GLN A 64 11.63 -2.24 5.54
C GLN A 64 11.94 -1.07 4.60
N ILE A 65 12.52 -1.37 3.45
CA ILE A 65 12.92 -0.37 2.45
C ILE A 65 11.82 -0.18 1.42
N VAL A 66 11.41 1.06 1.19
CA VAL A 66 10.38 1.46 0.22
C VAL A 66 10.84 2.60 -0.67
N LYS A 67 10.08 2.87 -1.73
CA LYS A 67 10.32 4.01 -2.64
C LYS A 67 10.15 5.34 -1.89
N PRO A 68 10.91 6.40 -2.25
CA PRO A 68 10.82 7.73 -1.68
C PRO A 68 9.60 8.50 -2.23
N TRP A 69 8.42 7.92 -2.07
CA TRP A 69 7.16 8.51 -2.48
C TRP A 69 6.19 8.48 -1.31
N PRO A 70 5.53 9.61 -0.92
CA PRO A 70 4.75 9.69 0.32
C PRO A 70 3.66 8.64 0.47
N PHE A 71 3.19 8.06 -0.65
CA PHE A 71 2.26 6.94 -0.65
C PHE A 71 2.75 5.72 0.17
N TYR A 72 4.05 5.47 0.21
CA TYR A 72 4.63 4.29 0.88
C TYR A 72 5.21 4.56 2.25
N TYR A 73 5.28 5.81 2.73
CA TYR A 73 5.91 6.08 4.03
C TYR A 73 5.18 7.16 4.82
N THR A 74 5.47 7.22 6.12
CA THR A 74 5.10 8.32 7.02
C THR A 74 6.36 8.90 7.64
N ASN A 75 6.41 10.22 7.84
CA ASN A 75 7.65 10.90 8.23
C ASN A 75 8.15 10.52 9.63
N ASN A 76 7.28 10.05 10.52
CA ASN A 76 7.65 9.78 11.91
C ASN A 76 8.31 8.41 12.14
N ASP A 77 8.04 7.42 11.27
CA ASP A 77 8.53 6.04 11.43
C ASP A 77 9.57 5.65 10.37
N CYS A 78 10.07 6.62 9.62
CA CYS A 78 10.87 6.40 8.43
C CYS A 78 12.06 7.36 8.32
N PHE A 79 13.17 6.82 7.83
CA PHE A 79 14.40 7.53 7.54
C PHE A 79 14.65 7.56 6.03
N MET A 80 14.72 8.76 5.46
CA MET A 80 15.04 8.93 4.04
C MET A 80 16.54 8.96 3.81
N ARG A 81 17.00 8.23 2.79
CA ARG A 81 18.39 8.24 2.33
C ARG A 81 18.45 8.79 0.91
N GLU A 82 18.62 10.11 0.81
CA GLU A 82 18.50 10.88 -0.44
C GLU A 82 19.45 10.40 -1.53
N ASN A 83 20.70 10.10 -1.18
CA ASN A 83 21.72 9.62 -2.12
C ASN A 83 21.37 8.27 -2.76
N TRP A 84 20.49 7.48 -2.13
CA TRP A 84 20.04 6.18 -2.64
C TRP A 84 18.63 6.22 -3.22
N GLN A 85 17.93 7.36 -3.10
CA GLN A 85 16.52 7.47 -3.48
C GLN A 85 15.68 6.34 -2.85
N MET A 86 15.85 6.15 -1.53
CA MET A 86 15.18 5.10 -0.76
C MET A 86 14.76 5.62 0.62
N VAL A 87 13.75 4.97 1.19
CA VAL A 87 13.28 5.25 2.56
C VAL A 87 13.27 3.93 3.35
N ALA A 88 13.92 3.91 4.50
CA ALA A 88 13.87 2.80 5.45
C ALA A 88 12.81 3.11 6.52
N CYS A 89 11.90 2.18 6.79
CA CYS A 89 10.77 2.39 7.69
C CYS A 89 10.62 1.27 8.70
N LYS A 90 10.22 1.59 9.94
CA LYS A 90 9.79 0.60 10.95
C LYS A 90 8.35 0.13 10.76
N LEU A 91 7.69 0.60 9.70
CA LEU A 91 6.34 0.21 9.31
C LEU A 91 6.31 -1.24 8.81
N ILE A 92 5.14 -1.86 8.98
CA ILE A 92 4.88 -3.20 8.47
C ILE A 92 4.12 -3.10 7.16
N TYR A 93 4.65 -3.70 6.10
CA TYR A 93 4.03 -3.70 4.78
C TYR A 93 3.42 -5.04 4.39
N GLY A 94 2.44 -4.98 3.50
CA GLY A 94 1.91 -6.11 2.76
C GLY A 94 1.44 -5.68 1.38
N LYS A 95 0.95 -6.63 0.58
CA LYS A 95 0.49 -6.37 -0.78
C LYS A 95 -0.97 -6.73 -0.96
N LEU A 96 -1.70 -5.85 -1.62
CA LEU A 96 -3.04 -6.14 -2.14
C LEU A 96 -2.94 -6.43 -3.62
N ASN A 97 -3.22 -7.67 -3.99
CA ASN A 97 -3.29 -8.10 -5.36
C ASN A 97 -4.75 -8.06 -5.81
N VAL A 98 -5.04 -7.33 -6.88
CA VAL A 98 -6.37 -7.22 -7.47
C VAL A 98 -6.35 -7.92 -8.81
N ARG A 99 -7.26 -8.86 -9.05
CA ARG A 99 -7.43 -9.54 -10.32
C ARG A 99 -8.85 -9.35 -10.83
N VAL A 100 -8.98 -8.81 -12.03
CA VAL A 100 -10.26 -8.72 -12.73
C VAL A 100 -10.58 -10.09 -13.32
N GLU A 101 -11.74 -10.66 -13.00
CA GLU A 101 -12.14 -12.00 -13.45
C GLU A 101 -13.24 -11.99 -14.52
N ALA A 102 -14.02 -10.91 -14.61
CA ALA A 102 -15.06 -10.79 -15.63
C ALA A 102 -15.38 -9.32 -15.97
N MET A 103 -15.46 -9.04 -17.26
CA MET A 103 -15.96 -7.79 -17.86
C MET A 103 -17.25 -8.06 -18.66
N GLY A 104 -17.95 -7.01 -19.08
CA GLY A 104 -19.02 -7.13 -20.07
C GLY A 104 -18.49 -7.37 -21.50
N PRO A 105 -19.36 -7.82 -22.44
CA PRO A 105 -18.96 -8.02 -23.83
C PRO A 105 -18.38 -6.74 -24.43
N GLY A 106 -17.19 -6.83 -25.05
CA GLY A 106 -16.49 -5.70 -25.66
C GLY A 106 -15.90 -4.68 -24.69
N GLU A 107 -16.03 -4.86 -23.38
CA GLU A 107 -15.47 -3.95 -22.38
C GLU A 107 -13.97 -4.23 -22.16
N LYS A 108 -13.16 -3.17 -22.15
CA LYS A 108 -11.73 -3.26 -21.82
C LYS A 108 -11.51 -3.29 -20.31
N HIS A 109 -10.43 -3.93 -19.87
CA HIS A 109 -10.01 -3.89 -18.48
C HIS A 109 -9.72 -2.45 -18.04
N PRO A 110 -10.31 -1.96 -16.93
CA PRO A 110 -10.06 -0.62 -16.43
C PRO A 110 -8.65 -0.52 -15.86
N GLN A 111 -8.09 0.70 -15.82
CA GLN A 111 -6.91 0.95 -14.99
C GLN A 111 -7.33 0.97 -13.52
N LEU A 112 -6.43 0.51 -12.66
CA LEU A 112 -6.65 0.49 -11.21
C LEU A 112 -5.95 1.68 -10.58
N GLU A 113 -6.64 2.35 -9.68
CA GLU A 113 -6.06 3.42 -8.85
C GLU A 113 -6.29 3.11 -7.38
N MET A 114 -5.24 3.24 -6.57
CA MET A 114 -5.33 3.16 -5.12
C MET A 114 -4.90 4.48 -4.49
N ARG A 115 -5.66 4.93 -3.50
CA ARG A 115 -5.36 6.14 -2.71
C ARG A 115 -5.30 5.81 -1.23
N ARG A 116 -4.56 6.61 -0.47
CA ARG A 116 -4.50 6.53 0.99
C ARG A 116 -5.41 7.60 1.60
N ASP A 117 -6.08 7.27 2.69
CA ASP A 117 -7.13 8.11 3.28
C ASP A 117 -6.61 9.38 3.97
N ASP A 118 -5.32 9.43 4.34
CA ASP A 118 -4.62 10.56 4.93
C ASP A 118 -4.04 11.55 3.92
N ILE A 119 -3.65 11.05 2.74
CA ILE A 119 -3.09 11.83 1.64
C ILE A 119 -3.88 11.57 0.34
N PRO A 120 -5.17 11.92 0.29
CA PRO A 120 -6.06 11.52 -0.79
C PRO A 120 -5.67 12.06 -2.17
N ASN A 121 -4.80 13.07 -2.24
CA ASN A 121 -4.27 13.61 -3.50
C ASN A 121 -3.23 12.70 -4.15
N GLU A 122 -2.47 11.95 -3.35
CA GLU A 122 -1.51 10.96 -3.83
C GLU A 122 -2.23 9.68 -4.25
N LYS A 123 -1.82 9.11 -5.40
CA LYS A 123 -2.43 7.88 -5.94
C LYS A 123 -1.39 6.98 -6.58
N GLU A 124 -1.50 5.69 -6.35
CA GLU A 124 -0.81 4.66 -7.12
C GLU A 124 -1.74 4.19 -8.25
N THR A 125 -1.27 4.31 -9.51
CA THR A 125 -2.04 3.90 -10.70
C THR A 125 -1.33 2.75 -11.41
N LEU A 126 -2.09 1.73 -11.81
CA LEU A 126 -1.59 0.60 -12.59
C LEU A 126 -2.25 0.60 -13.98
N THR A 127 -1.43 0.64 -15.03
CA THR A 127 -1.88 0.70 -16.42
C THR A 127 -2.04 -0.69 -17.03
N GLY A 128 -3.15 -0.92 -17.75
CA GLY A 128 -3.30 -2.08 -18.65
C GLY A 128 -3.36 -3.46 -17.99
N VAL A 129 -3.69 -3.56 -16.70
CA VAL A 129 -3.53 -4.79 -15.94
C VAL A 129 -4.84 -5.58 -15.73
N HIS A 130 -4.84 -6.83 -16.20
CA HIS A 130 -5.75 -7.87 -15.73
C HIS A 130 -5.53 -8.17 -14.22
N THR A 131 -4.30 -7.98 -13.75
CA THR A 131 -3.86 -8.19 -12.36
C THR A 131 -3.00 -7.02 -11.90
N GLY A 132 -3.41 -6.30 -10.86
CA GLY A 132 -2.63 -5.24 -10.23
C GLY A 132 -2.10 -5.64 -8.86
N GLN A 133 -0.95 -5.10 -8.45
CA GLN A 133 -0.40 -5.25 -7.12
C GLN A 133 -0.14 -3.88 -6.52
N PHE A 134 -0.63 -3.66 -5.31
CA PHE A 134 -0.37 -2.44 -4.57
C PHE A 134 0.32 -2.76 -3.25
N THR A 135 1.29 -1.93 -2.88
CA THR A 135 1.94 -2.04 -1.56
C THR A 135 1.15 -1.21 -0.55
N THR A 136 0.91 -1.77 0.63
CA THR A 136 0.10 -1.16 1.70
C THR A 136 0.84 -1.23 3.03
N ILE A 137 0.68 -0.19 3.83
CA ILE A 137 1.06 -0.14 5.24
C ILE A 137 -0.04 -0.89 6.02
N LEU A 138 0.36 -1.88 6.79
CA LEU A 138 -0.51 -2.71 7.60
C LEU A 138 -0.65 -2.13 9.02
N GLY A 139 -1.64 -2.61 9.77
CA GLY A 139 -1.85 -2.22 11.18
C GLY A 139 -3.03 -1.27 11.40
N GLY A 140 -3.78 -0.94 10.34
CA GLY A 140 -5.02 -0.18 10.45
C GLY A 140 -4.86 1.31 10.73
N THR A 141 -3.64 1.83 10.85
CA THR A 141 -3.34 3.27 10.95
C THR A 141 -3.76 4.01 9.68
N HIS A 142 -3.56 3.36 8.53
CA HIS A 142 -3.94 3.86 7.21
C HIS A 142 -5.07 3.01 6.63
N SER A 143 -5.87 3.63 5.78
CA SER A 143 -6.84 2.94 4.95
C SER A 143 -6.60 3.26 3.49
N TYR A 144 -7.04 2.35 2.64
CA TYR A 144 -6.85 2.48 1.21
C TYR A 144 -8.20 2.50 0.50
N SER A 145 -8.29 3.23 -0.60
CA SER A 145 -9.45 3.22 -1.47
C SER A 145 -9.08 2.77 -2.88
N LEU A 146 -9.78 1.77 -3.39
CA LEU A 146 -9.61 1.22 -4.73
C LEU A 146 -10.66 1.80 -5.68
N HIS A 147 -10.17 2.37 -6.78
CA HIS A 147 -10.98 2.99 -7.82
C HIS A 147 -10.66 2.37 -9.18
N TRP A 148 -11.66 2.41 -10.06
CA TRP A 148 -11.58 1.93 -11.43
C TRP A 148 -11.61 3.16 -12.34
N ASN A 149 -10.51 3.40 -13.05
CA ASN A 149 -10.51 4.40 -14.10
C ASN A 149 -11.16 3.77 -15.35
N GLY A 150 -12.48 3.92 -15.43
CA GLY A 150 -13.34 3.30 -16.44
C GLY A 150 -14.49 2.51 -15.81
N LYS A 151 -14.94 1.47 -16.52
CA LYS A 151 -16.05 0.64 -16.05
C LYS A 151 -15.63 -0.26 -14.91
N ILE A 152 -16.51 -0.37 -13.91
CA ILE A 152 -16.37 -1.32 -12.81
C ILE A 152 -16.52 -2.75 -13.36
N PRO A 153 -15.60 -3.67 -13.04
CA PRO A 153 -15.72 -5.06 -13.48
C PRO A 153 -16.97 -5.76 -12.93
N LYS A 154 -17.50 -6.74 -13.69
CA LYS A 154 -18.59 -7.59 -13.19
C LYS A 154 -18.13 -8.49 -12.05
N ARG A 155 -16.88 -8.92 -12.09
CA ARG A 155 -16.28 -9.74 -11.03
C ARG A 155 -14.79 -9.47 -10.93
N PHE A 156 -14.31 -9.33 -9.70
CA PHE A 156 -12.91 -9.20 -9.39
C PHE A 156 -12.62 -9.85 -8.03
N ILE A 157 -11.37 -10.24 -7.84
CA ILE A 157 -10.87 -10.84 -6.61
C ILE A 157 -9.69 -10.02 -6.10
N ILE A 158 -9.62 -9.85 -4.79
CA ILE A 158 -8.52 -9.19 -4.09
C ILE A 158 -7.94 -10.21 -3.13
N PHE A 159 -6.62 -10.36 -3.10
CA PHE A 159 -5.91 -11.19 -2.12
C PHE A 159 -4.74 -10.44 -1.48
N GLY A 160 -4.55 -10.68 -0.19
CA GLY A 160 -3.63 -9.94 0.66
C GLY A 160 -2.42 -10.78 1.00
N GLU A 161 -1.25 -10.41 0.48
CA GLU A 161 0.02 -11.04 0.84
C GLU A 161 0.65 -10.30 2.01
N ALA A 162 1.27 -11.06 2.91
CA ALA A 162 1.82 -10.58 4.17
C ALA A 162 0.83 -9.89 5.13
N VAL A 163 -0.45 -9.76 4.76
CA VAL A 163 -1.52 -9.28 5.64
C VAL A 163 -1.69 -10.24 6.82
N GLN A 164 -1.71 -9.68 8.03
CA GLN A 164 -1.69 -10.44 9.28
C GLN A 164 -3.02 -10.31 10.02
N LYS A 165 -3.20 -11.09 11.09
CA LYS A 165 -4.39 -10.98 11.94
C LYS A 165 -4.34 -9.72 12.80
N SER A 166 -3.18 -9.46 13.41
CA SER A 166 -2.89 -8.26 14.20
C SER A 166 -2.71 -7.00 13.34
N HIS A 167 -2.20 -7.18 12.11
CA HIS A 167 -1.92 -6.09 11.17
C HIS A 167 -2.81 -6.20 9.93
N ALA A 168 -4.09 -5.88 10.14
CA ALA A 168 -5.09 -5.82 9.10
C ALA A 168 -4.98 -4.53 8.26
N VAL A 169 -5.68 -4.51 7.13
CA VAL A 169 -5.83 -3.33 6.26
C VAL A 169 -7.31 -3.04 6.05
N ARG A 170 -7.73 -1.79 6.24
CA ARG A 170 -9.07 -1.35 5.83
C ARG A 170 -9.03 -0.93 4.37
N LEU A 171 -9.91 -1.51 3.57
CA LEU A 171 -10.03 -1.22 2.14
C LEU A 171 -11.44 -0.72 1.83
N ALA A 172 -11.53 0.45 1.21
CA ALA A 172 -12.72 0.95 0.54
C ALA A 172 -12.65 0.58 -0.94
N ILE A 173 -13.75 0.13 -1.53
CA ILE A 173 -13.81 -0.28 -2.93
C ILE A 173 -14.94 0.47 -3.59
N CYS A 174 -14.65 1.17 -4.68
CA CYS A 174 -15.67 1.86 -5.46
C CYS A 174 -16.54 0.85 -6.23
N LEU A 175 -17.84 0.89 -5.96
CA LEU A 175 -18.90 0.12 -6.60
C LEU A 175 -19.95 1.10 -7.15
N PRO A 176 -20.83 0.67 -8.09
CA PRO A 176 -21.99 1.48 -8.47
C PRO A 176 -22.79 1.86 -7.22
N LYS A 177 -23.34 3.08 -7.14
CA LYS A 177 -24.13 3.55 -5.97
C LYS A 177 -25.40 2.73 -5.73
N ASN A 178 -25.98 2.22 -6.80
CA ASN A 178 -27.17 1.38 -6.82
C ASN A 178 -26.84 -0.11 -6.99
N ALA A 179 -25.63 -0.55 -6.62
CA ALA A 179 -25.21 -1.92 -6.83
C ALA A 179 -25.98 -2.90 -5.95
N ASP A 180 -26.48 -3.98 -6.54
CA ASP A 180 -26.49 -5.27 -5.85
C ASP A 180 -25.21 -6.02 -6.20
N PHE A 181 -24.59 -6.60 -5.19
CA PHE A 181 -23.34 -7.35 -5.31
C PHE A 181 -23.35 -8.56 -4.39
N ASP A 182 -22.51 -9.54 -4.73
CA ASP A 182 -22.17 -10.66 -3.86
C ASP A 182 -20.76 -10.52 -3.31
N LEU A 183 -20.53 -11.07 -2.12
CA LEU A 183 -19.25 -11.04 -1.43
C LEU A 183 -18.85 -12.44 -1.00
N TRP A 184 -17.73 -12.90 -1.52
CA TRP A 184 -17.20 -14.24 -1.32
C TRP A 184 -15.82 -14.17 -0.68
N SER A 185 -15.48 -15.09 0.22
CA SER A 185 -14.14 -15.20 0.81
C SER A 185 -13.81 -16.63 1.18
N TYR A 186 -12.58 -17.06 0.90
CA TYR A 186 -12.05 -18.36 1.34
C TYR A 186 -11.27 -18.28 2.66
N SER A 187 -10.52 -17.19 2.86
CA SER A 187 -9.67 -16.97 4.03
C SER A 187 -9.89 -15.54 4.53
N PRO A 188 -9.96 -15.30 5.86
CA PRO A 188 -9.59 -16.21 6.96
C PRO A 188 -10.63 -17.30 7.26
N ARG A 189 -11.86 -17.16 6.75
CA ARG A 189 -12.94 -18.11 6.95
C ARG A 189 -13.77 -18.21 5.67
N TRP A 190 -14.24 -19.42 5.40
CA TRP A 190 -15.10 -19.69 4.24
C TRP A 190 -16.45 -18.96 4.35
N ARG A 191 -16.73 -18.09 3.38
CA ARG A 191 -17.96 -17.31 3.23
C ARG A 191 -18.35 -17.33 1.75
N PRO A 192 -19.22 -18.26 1.31
CA PRO A 192 -19.53 -18.46 -0.11
C PRO A 192 -20.37 -17.35 -0.75
N ASN A 193 -21.03 -16.50 0.03
CA ASN A 193 -21.89 -15.41 -0.46
C ASN A 193 -22.08 -14.32 0.60
N LYS A 194 -22.63 -13.17 0.17
CA LYS A 194 -22.91 -11.98 0.99
C LYS A 194 -23.77 -12.28 2.22
N GLY A 195 -24.66 -13.27 2.15
CA GLY A 195 -25.52 -13.67 3.28
C GLY A 195 -24.78 -14.28 4.49
N ARG A 196 -23.49 -14.63 4.33
CA ARG A 196 -22.61 -15.06 5.42
C ARG A 196 -21.80 -13.93 6.04
N TRP A 197 -22.03 -12.69 5.59
CA TRP A 197 -21.41 -11.49 6.12
C TRP A 197 -22.42 -10.66 6.90
N THR A 198 -21.92 -9.82 7.79
CA THR A 198 -22.74 -8.90 8.55
C THR A 198 -22.57 -7.49 7.99
N GLN A 199 -23.63 -6.93 7.41
CA GLN A 199 -23.63 -5.52 7.04
C GLN A 199 -23.72 -4.66 8.30
N VAL A 200 -22.88 -3.63 8.38
CA VAL A 200 -22.93 -2.59 9.42
C VAL A 200 -23.08 -1.21 8.77
N ASN A 201 -23.42 -0.21 9.58
CA ASN A 201 -23.74 1.13 9.12
C ASN A 201 -22.64 2.16 9.39
N ASP A 202 -21.56 1.76 10.06
CA ASP A 202 -20.46 2.63 10.46
C ASP A 202 -19.09 1.94 10.30
N LEU A 203 -18.05 2.75 10.10
CA LEU A 203 -16.68 2.25 9.91
C LEU A 203 -16.07 1.69 11.19
N ALA A 204 -16.44 2.22 12.35
CA ALA A 204 -15.90 1.75 13.63
C ALA A 204 -16.28 0.28 13.88
N SER A 205 -17.49 -0.12 13.50
CA SER A 205 -17.95 -1.51 13.53
C SER A 205 -17.18 -2.43 12.60
N VAL A 206 -16.73 -1.95 11.44
CA VAL A 206 -15.84 -2.69 10.53
C VAL A 206 -14.44 -2.83 11.14
N ASP A 207 -13.92 -1.75 11.71
CA ASP A 207 -12.59 -1.70 12.33
C ASP A 207 -12.50 -2.56 13.58
N ALA A 208 -13.56 -2.58 14.40
CA ALA A 208 -13.64 -3.37 15.63
C ALA A 208 -13.82 -4.87 15.37
N ASP A 209 -14.11 -5.30 14.14
CA ASP A 209 -14.31 -6.71 13.81
C ASP A 209 -12.99 -7.51 13.92
N PRO A 210 -12.89 -8.50 14.82
CA PRO A 210 -11.70 -9.34 14.93
C PRO A 210 -11.67 -10.48 13.90
N THR A 211 -12.76 -10.68 13.13
CA THR A 211 -12.94 -11.82 12.22
C THR A 211 -12.95 -11.45 10.74
N GLY A 212 -13.08 -10.16 10.43
CA GLY A 212 -13.29 -9.66 9.06
C GLY A 212 -14.51 -10.28 8.40
N ALA A 213 -15.61 -10.46 9.14
CA ALA A 213 -16.92 -10.88 8.66
C ALA A 213 -17.89 -9.71 8.39
N LYS A 214 -17.54 -8.50 8.84
CA LYS A 214 -18.34 -7.29 8.68
C LYS A 214 -17.92 -6.50 7.45
N TYR A 215 -18.91 -5.88 6.80
CA TYR A 215 -18.70 -4.89 5.76
C TYR A 215 -19.66 -3.72 5.95
N MET A 216 -19.26 -2.54 5.49
CA MET A 216 -20.14 -1.38 5.37
C MET A 216 -20.27 -1.02 3.90
N TYR A 217 -21.48 -0.75 3.42
CA TYR A 217 -21.69 -0.26 2.07
C TYR A 217 -22.48 1.05 2.11
N ASP A 218 -21.79 2.15 1.83
CA ASP A 218 -22.39 3.47 1.78
C ASP A 218 -22.93 3.73 0.37
N LYS A 219 -24.25 3.56 0.20
CA LYS A 219 -24.95 3.77 -1.07
C LYS A 219 -24.79 5.19 -1.61
N ASN A 220 -24.62 6.19 -0.75
CA ASN A 220 -24.52 7.59 -1.18
C ASN A 220 -23.19 7.86 -1.89
N SER A 221 -22.12 7.23 -1.41
CA SER A 221 -20.77 7.35 -1.99
C SER A 221 -20.42 6.22 -2.97
N GLY A 222 -21.10 5.08 -2.91
CA GLY A 222 -20.76 3.88 -3.68
C GLY A 222 -19.58 3.10 -3.11
N LEU A 223 -19.22 3.32 -1.84
CA LEU A 223 -18.04 2.70 -1.23
C LEU A 223 -18.41 1.46 -0.41
N LEU A 224 -17.79 0.34 -0.76
CA LEU A 224 -17.77 -0.87 0.05
C LEU A 224 -16.51 -0.90 0.91
N PHE A 225 -16.68 -0.86 2.23
CA PHE A 225 -15.60 -1.00 3.19
C PHE A 225 -15.53 -2.40 3.75
N VAL A 226 -14.34 -2.98 3.72
CA VAL A 226 -14.02 -4.29 4.29
C VAL A 226 -12.72 -4.21 5.07
N LYS A 227 -12.60 -5.07 6.10
CA LYS A 227 -11.35 -5.26 6.84
C LYS A 227 -10.64 -6.51 6.33
N PHE A 228 -9.53 -6.29 5.65
CA PHE A 228 -8.65 -7.33 5.14
C PHE A 228 -7.77 -7.87 6.27
N ILE A 229 -8.08 -9.07 6.76
CA ILE A 229 -7.44 -9.65 7.95
C ILE A 229 -6.90 -11.05 7.67
N GLY A 230 -5.65 -11.29 8.04
CA GLY A 230 -5.00 -12.60 7.89
C GLY A 230 -5.58 -13.66 8.83
N LYS A 231 -5.37 -14.95 8.49
CA LYS A 231 -5.78 -16.07 9.35
C LYS A 231 -4.99 -16.12 10.67
N GLY A 232 -3.75 -15.65 10.64
CA GLY A 232 -2.85 -15.55 11.78
C GLY A 232 -1.77 -14.50 11.55
N ASP A 233 -0.84 -14.42 12.49
CA ASP A 233 0.32 -13.54 12.40
C ASP A 233 1.53 -14.26 11.81
N ARG A 234 2.41 -13.48 11.17
CA ARG A 234 3.66 -14.00 10.60
C ARG A 234 4.69 -14.12 11.71
N ASN A 235 5.46 -15.20 11.69
CA ASN A 235 6.67 -15.32 12.49
C ASN A 235 7.92 -15.15 11.59
N PRO A 236 9.09 -14.78 12.16
CA PRO A 236 10.30 -14.52 11.39
C PRO A 236 10.79 -15.72 10.54
N ASN A 237 10.50 -16.94 10.99
CA ASN A 237 10.93 -18.18 10.31
C ASN A 237 10.00 -18.56 9.15
N MET A 238 8.87 -17.87 8.99
CA MET A 238 7.87 -18.19 7.99
C MET A 238 8.33 -17.80 6.59
N ARG A 239 8.43 -18.80 5.71
CA ARG A 239 8.82 -18.61 4.29
C ARG A 239 7.64 -18.41 3.35
N SER A 240 6.43 -18.79 3.76
CA SER A 240 5.18 -18.49 3.03
C SER A 240 4.93 -16.98 3.03
N LEU A 241 4.23 -16.48 2.00
CA LEU A 241 3.73 -15.09 1.93
C LEU A 241 2.62 -14.82 2.94
N CYS A 242 1.95 -15.86 3.45
CA CYS A 242 0.82 -15.74 4.36
C CYS A 242 0.89 -16.72 5.52
N ALA A 243 0.37 -16.32 6.68
CA ALA A 243 0.22 -17.17 7.86
C ALA A 243 -0.94 -18.16 7.67
N GLY A 244 -0.68 -19.22 6.89
CA GLY A 244 -1.72 -20.10 6.34
C GLY A 244 -2.16 -19.64 4.96
N HIS A 245 -3.48 -19.51 4.74
CA HIS A 245 -4.01 -18.98 3.49
C HIS A 245 -4.10 -17.45 3.52
N CYS A 246 -3.69 -16.81 2.43
CA CYS A 246 -3.83 -15.37 2.27
C CYS A 246 -5.30 -14.96 2.35
N PRO A 247 -5.64 -13.88 3.06
CA PRO A 247 -6.99 -13.33 3.01
C PRO A 247 -7.39 -13.03 1.58
N VAL A 248 -8.65 -13.30 1.26
CA VAL A 248 -9.16 -13.16 -0.10
C VAL A 248 -10.63 -12.78 -0.08
N PHE A 249 -10.99 -11.83 -0.94
CA PHE A 249 -12.35 -11.38 -1.15
C PHE A 249 -12.62 -11.35 -2.64
N ARG A 250 -13.75 -11.91 -3.07
CA ARG A 250 -14.23 -11.78 -4.44
C ARG A 250 -15.55 -11.04 -4.42
N VAL A 251 -15.62 -9.97 -5.20
CA VAL A 251 -16.82 -9.17 -5.37
C VAL A 251 -17.41 -9.50 -6.73
N THR A 252 -18.71 -9.76 -6.76
CA THR A 252 -19.47 -9.92 -8.01
C THR A 252 -20.57 -8.88 -8.06
N VAL A 253 -20.48 -7.92 -8.98
CA VAL A 253 -21.50 -6.90 -9.22
C VAL A 253 -22.62 -7.54 -10.03
N LYS A 254 -23.80 -7.69 -9.41
CA LYS A 254 -24.99 -8.31 -10.02
C LYS A 254 -25.81 -7.30 -10.82
N SER A 255 -25.89 -6.07 -10.33
CA SER A 255 -26.63 -4.97 -10.97
C SER A 255 -26.02 -3.61 -10.62
N GLY A 256 -26.55 -2.54 -11.21
CA GLY A 256 -26.10 -1.16 -11.00
C GLY A 256 -25.33 -0.59 -12.19
N ASP A 257 -25.19 0.74 -12.23
CA ASP A 257 -24.47 1.43 -13.30
C ASP A 257 -22.95 1.35 -13.08
N ARG A 258 -22.30 0.49 -13.87
CA ARG A 258 -20.84 0.26 -13.80
C ARG A 258 -20.02 1.33 -14.51
N ASN A 259 -20.62 2.37 -15.09
CA ASN A 259 -19.87 3.39 -15.84
C ASN A 259 -19.10 4.37 -14.94
N ASN A 260 -19.46 4.46 -13.65
CA ASN A 260 -18.76 5.33 -12.71
C ASN A 260 -17.91 4.52 -11.71
N GLY A 261 -16.66 4.26 -12.08
CA GLY A 261 -15.67 3.58 -11.25
C GLY A 261 -14.85 4.47 -10.32
N ASN A 262 -15.08 5.78 -10.31
CA ASN A 262 -14.27 6.74 -9.56
C ASN A 262 -15.09 7.44 -8.46
N CYS A 263 -15.03 6.88 -7.26
CA CYS A 263 -15.73 7.40 -6.08
C CYS A 263 -14.97 8.51 -5.32
N VAL A 264 -13.84 9.04 -5.81
CA VAL A 264 -12.97 9.97 -5.03
C VAL A 264 -13.73 11.20 -4.54
N GLY A 265 -14.47 11.88 -5.43
CA GLY A 265 -15.24 13.07 -5.08
C GLY A 265 -16.42 12.82 -4.13
N ALA A 266 -16.91 11.59 -4.04
CA ALA A 266 -17.95 11.21 -3.07
C ALA A 266 -17.35 10.67 -1.75
N MET A 267 -16.08 10.30 -1.77
CA MET A 267 -15.35 9.77 -0.62
C MET A 267 -14.82 10.89 0.28
N TYR A 268 -14.20 11.91 -0.32
CA TYR A 268 -13.52 12.97 0.41
C TYR A 268 -14.33 14.28 0.38
N PRO A 269 -14.35 15.04 1.49
CA PRO A 269 -13.58 14.85 2.72
C PRO A 269 -14.18 13.86 3.73
N LYS A 270 -15.39 13.33 3.50
CA LYS A 270 -16.16 12.52 4.48
C LYS A 270 -15.36 11.38 5.13
N TYR A 271 -14.56 10.66 4.35
CA TYR A 271 -13.76 9.52 4.81
C TYR A 271 -12.26 9.81 4.88
N GLN A 272 -11.86 11.09 4.82
CA GLN A 272 -10.47 11.47 5.02
C GLN A 272 -10.08 11.21 6.47
N ARG A 273 -8.95 10.54 6.69
CA ARG A 273 -8.30 10.56 8.01
C ARG A 273 -7.34 11.73 8.03
N PHE A 274 -7.32 12.47 9.11
CA PHE A 274 -6.24 13.43 9.31
C PHE A 274 -5.07 12.69 9.98
N PRO A 275 -3.82 12.97 9.57
CA PRO A 275 -2.65 12.46 10.28
C PRO A 275 -2.79 12.78 11.77
N ALA A 276 -2.48 11.83 12.64
CA ALA A 276 -2.49 12.09 14.08
C ALA A 276 -1.56 13.29 14.37
N THR A 277 -1.91 14.14 15.33
CA THR A 277 -1.28 15.45 15.60
C THR A 277 0.24 15.43 15.88
N SER A 278 0.88 14.26 15.95
CA SER A 278 2.34 14.09 15.93
C SER A 278 2.98 14.22 14.53
N ASP A 279 2.20 14.22 13.44
CA ASP A 279 2.65 14.42 12.04
C ASP A 279 2.74 15.91 11.63
N VAL A 280 2.55 16.83 12.58
CA VAL A 280 2.55 18.28 12.37
C VAL A 280 3.98 18.84 12.32
N ARG A 281 4.80 18.36 11.38
CA ARG A 281 5.93 19.15 10.84
C ARG A 281 5.63 19.75 9.47
N TYR A 282 4.62 19.26 8.76
CA TYR A 282 4.21 19.81 7.46
C TYR A 282 3.10 20.87 7.54
N LEU A 283 2.24 20.85 8.56
CA LEU A 283 1.16 21.86 8.67
C LEU A 283 1.60 23.21 9.25
N LYS A 284 2.79 23.30 9.85
CA LYS A 284 3.33 24.62 10.27
C LYS A 284 3.66 25.52 9.09
N ASN A 285 4.02 24.99 7.92
CA ASN A 285 4.36 25.83 6.77
C ASN A 285 3.14 26.26 5.94
N ILE A 286 2.02 25.54 6.00
CA ILE A 286 0.80 25.90 5.24
C ILE A 286 -0.05 26.90 6.03
N LEU A 287 -0.16 26.75 7.36
CA LEU A 287 -0.90 27.70 8.20
C LEU A 287 -0.16 29.03 8.40
N LEU A 288 1.18 29.06 8.37
CA LEU A 288 1.93 30.32 8.40
C LEU A 288 1.76 31.13 7.11
N PHE A 289 1.62 30.47 5.94
CA PHE A 289 1.45 31.17 4.67
C PHE A 289 0.06 31.79 4.50
N THR A 290 -0.99 31.17 5.06
CA THR A 290 -2.34 31.75 5.05
C THR A 290 -2.50 32.87 6.08
N PHE A 291 -1.91 32.73 7.27
CA PHE A 291 -1.94 33.81 8.28
C PHE A 291 -1.10 35.04 7.88
N LEU A 292 0.00 34.88 7.14
CA LEU A 292 0.79 36.04 6.69
C LEU A 292 0.08 36.82 5.58
N LEU A 293 -0.68 36.18 4.69
CA LEU A 293 -1.42 36.89 3.64
C LEU A 293 -2.63 37.67 4.17
N ASP A 294 -3.26 37.20 5.26
CA ASP A 294 -4.37 37.94 5.89
C ASP A 294 -3.89 39.11 6.76
N ILE A 295 -2.67 39.04 7.33
CA ILE A 295 -2.09 40.16 8.10
C ILE A 295 -1.61 41.29 7.16
N PHE A 296 -1.12 40.98 5.96
CA PHE A 296 -0.67 42.02 5.02
C PHE A 296 -1.79 42.82 4.36
N ASN A 297 -3.04 42.35 4.38
CA ASN A 297 -4.19 43.09 3.84
C ASN A 297 -4.95 43.95 4.88
N TYR A 298 -4.59 43.89 6.17
CA TYR A 298 -5.32 44.59 7.24
C TYR A 298 -4.52 45.58 8.09
N CYS A 299 -3.23 45.83 7.81
CA CYS A 299 -2.43 46.83 8.53
C CYS A 299 -1.93 47.96 7.63
N ASN A 300 -2.85 48.80 7.16
CA ASN A 300 -2.55 50.22 6.90
C ASN A 300 -2.65 50.98 8.22
N CYS A 301 -1.59 50.94 9.05
CA CYS A 301 -1.23 51.98 10.02
C CYS A 301 -0.01 51.57 10.86
N CYS A 302 0.85 52.55 11.14
CA CYS A 302 1.96 52.57 12.12
C CYS A 302 3.34 52.04 11.69
N THR A 303 4.11 52.96 11.09
CA THR A 303 5.48 53.37 11.46
C THR A 303 6.35 52.46 12.36
N SER A 304 7.45 51.98 11.74
CA SER A 304 8.83 51.83 12.26
C SER A 304 9.09 51.13 13.61
N VAL A 305 9.74 49.95 13.57
CA VAL A 305 10.65 49.47 14.62
C VAL A 305 11.84 48.72 14.00
N ALA A 306 13.05 49.06 14.45
CA ALA A 306 14.34 48.55 14.00
C ALA A 306 14.69 47.17 14.59
N PHE A 307 15.36 46.32 13.80
CA PHE A 307 15.99 45.08 14.27
C PHE A 307 17.41 45.36 14.78
N SER A 308 17.68 45.04 16.04
CA SER A 308 19.03 44.89 16.59
C SER A 308 19.40 43.41 16.68
N ARG A 309 20.57 43.07 16.16
CA ARG A 309 21.18 41.73 16.15
C ARG A 309 22.04 41.58 17.40
N SER A 310 21.89 40.49 18.16
CA SER A 310 22.87 40.10 19.18
C SER A 310 23.23 38.63 19.02
N ASN A 311 24.49 38.39 18.64
CA ASN A 311 25.16 37.10 18.73
C ASN A 311 25.45 36.77 20.20
N LYS A 312 25.29 35.51 20.59
CA LYS A 312 26.28 34.70 21.31
C LYS A 312 25.91 33.23 21.15
#